data_AF-A0A1Q3WI16-F1
#
_entry.id   AF-A0A1Q3WI16-F1
#
_cell.length_a   1.000
_cell.length_b   1.000
_cell.length_c   1.000
_cell.angle_alpha   90.00
_cell.angle_beta   90.00
_cell.angle_gamma   90.00
#
_symmetry.space_group_name_H-M   'P 1'
#
loop_
_entity.id
_entity.type
_entity.pdbx_description
1 polymer ?
#
loop_
_entity_poly.entity_id
_entity_poly.type
_entity_poly.pdbx_seq_one_letter_code
_entity_poly.pdbx_strand_id
1 'polypeptide(L)'
;MLNPLVKTLFPVYLMLVLFLTCGYPGEAQKIDSPKLSVSQNGRFLAIGTNKPFFWLGDTGWLLFTRLTRDETEQYLENRKQKGFNVVQVMVLHTLAAANVYGDSALINKNIATPKLTDGASFSDATQYDFWDHVDFVVNKAAEKGIYIAMVPLWGNNVKSKLVDQQRAKTFAEFLAKRYQNRPNIIWLNGGDIKGSDLLEVWKTIGQTLNRIDTTHLITFHPRGRSSSSEWFHNEPWMSRPVAHRQSGQSVRVSGRQSRP
;
A
#
# COMPACT_ATOMS: atom_id res chain seq x y z
N MET A 1 -66.11 22.95 -10.63
CA MET A 1 -66.16 22.12 -9.40
C MET A 1 -65.86 20.68 -9.81
N LEU A 2 -64.66 20.16 -9.50
CA LEU A 2 -64.30 18.78 -9.86
C LEU A 2 -65.03 17.75 -8.98
N ASN A 3 -65.47 16.67 -9.63
CA ASN A 3 -66.24 15.56 -9.10
C ASN A 3 -65.55 14.93 -7.86
N PRO A 4 -66.25 14.71 -6.72
CA PRO A 4 -65.66 14.19 -5.48
C PRO A 4 -64.96 12.83 -5.60
N LEU A 5 -65.26 12.03 -6.64
CA LEU A 5 -64.57 10.77 -6.95
C LEU A 5 -63.11 10.94 -7.43
N VAL A 6 -62.74 12.11 -7.97
CA VAL A 6 -61.38 12.36 -8.50
C VAL A 6 -60.40 12.73 -7.38
N LYS A 7 -60.90 13.20 -6.22
CA LYS A 7 -60.05 13.63 -5.10
C LYS A 7 -59.53 12.48 -4.22
N THR A 8 -60.20 11.32 -4.24
CA THR A 8 -59.79 10.14 -3.46
C THR A 8 -58.91 9.16 -4.23
N LEU A 9 -58.83 9.27 -5.56
CA LEU A 9 -57.97 8.41 -6.39
C LEU A 9 -56.57 9.02 -6.68
N PHE A 10 -56.43 10.33 -6.53
CA PHE A 10 -55.16 11.04 -6.76
C PHE A 10 -54.00 10.65 -5.82
N PRO A 11 -54.20 10.44 -4.50
CA PRO A 11 -53.10 10.08 -3.61
C PRO A 11 -52.70 8.60 -3.76
N VAL A 12 -53.60 7.73 -4.22
CA VAL A 12 -53.31 6.31 -4.46
C VAL A 12 -52.48 6.12 -5.73
N TYR A 13 -52.74 6.91 -6.78
CA TYR A 13 -51.97 6.85 -8.02
C TYR A 13 -50.54 7.43 -7.86
N LEU A 14 -50.38 8.48 -7.05
CA LEU A 14 -49.05 9.04 -6.76
C LEU A 14 -48.19 8.08 -5.92
N MET A 15 -48.82 7.29 -5.03
CA MET A 15 -48.12 6.30 -4.21
C MET A 15 -47.71 5.05 -5.03
N LEU A 16 -48.51 4.62 -6.03
CA LEU A 16 -48.13 3.52 -6.93
C LEU A 16 -46.98 3.88 -7.89
N VAL A 17 -46.89 5.13 -8.35
CA VAL A 17 -45.80 5.60 -9.23
C VAL A 17 -44.47 5.72 -8.45
N LEU A 18 -44.52 6.01 -7.15
CA LEU A 18 -43.33 6.04 -6.27
C LEU A 18 -42.75 4.65 -5.95
N PHE A 19 -43.54 3.58 -6.04
CA PHE A 19 -43.04 2.21 -5.86
C PHE A 19 -42.42 1.60 -7.13
N LEU A 20 -42.69 2.18 -8.31
CA LEU A 20 -42.16 1.69 -9.59
C LEU A 20 -40.79 2.28 -9.97
N THR A 21 -40.27 3.29 -9.25
CA THR A 21 -38.96 3.89 -9.52
C THR A 21 -37.85 3.45 -8.58
N CYS A 22 -38.15 2.72 -7.49
CA CYS A 22 -37.15 2.22 -6.54
C CYS A 22 -36.56 0.84 -6.89
N GLY A 23 -36.87 0.31 -8.07
CA GLY A 23 -36.52 -1.06 -8.47
C GLY A 23 -35.51 -1.19 -9.60
N TYR A 24 -34.66 -0.19 -9.88
CA TYR A 24 -33.50 -0.44 -10.73
C TYR A 24 -32.41 -1.08 -9.88
N PRO A 25 -32.16 -2.40 -9.95
CA PRO A 25 -30.88 -2.93 -9.50
C PRO A 25 -29.84 -2.19 -10.34
N GLY A 26 -29.08 -1.29 -9.70
CA GLY A 26 -27.91 -0.71 -10.32
C GLY A 26 -27.07 -1.88 -10.80
N GLU A 27 -26.89 -2.00 -12.11
CA GLU A 27 -25.97 -2.97 -12.70
C GLU A 27 -24.69 -2.86 -11.90
N ALA A 28 -24.36 -3.92 -11.16
CA ALA A 28 -23.11 -4.00 -10.44
C ALA A 28 -22.02 -3.94 -11.50
N GLN A 29 -21.51 -2.74 -11.74
CA GLN A 29 -20.54 -2.47 -12.78
C GLN A 29 -19.38 -3.43 -12.52
N LYS A 30 -19.19 -4.38 -13.43
CA LYS A 30 -18.11 -5.37 -13.35
C LYS A 30 -16.82 -4.59 -13.11
N ILE A 31 -16.18 -4.87 -11.97
CA ILE A 31 -14.89 -4.28 -11.65
C ILE A 31 -13.88 -5.01 -12.53
N ASP A 32 -13.64 -4.47 -13.72
CA ASP A 32 -12.78 -5.11 -14.72
C ASP A 32 -11.30 -5.11 -14.35
N SER A 33 -10.90 -4.42 -13.26
CA SER A 33 -9.52 -4.37 -12.83
C SER A 33 -9.37 -4.01 -11.36
N PRO A 34 -8.47 -4.66 -10.60
CA PRO A 34 -8.00 -4.19 -9.28
C PRO A 34 -7.05 -2.99 -9.39
N LYS A 35 -6.90 -2.35 -10.56
CA LYS A 35 -6.03 -1.18 -10.70
C LYS A 35 -6.55 -0.03 -9.86
N LEU A 36 -5.73 0.39 -8.89
CA LEU A 36 -5.96 1.56 -8.07
C LEU A 36 -5.49 2.81 -8.83
N SER A 37 -6.33 3.84 -8.87
CA SER A 37 -6.08 5.08 -9.58
C SER A 37 -6.52 6.28 -8.76
N VAL A 38 -6.09 7.46 -9.20
CA VAL A 38 -6.54 8.74 -8.69
C VAL A 38 -7.84 9.11 -9.39
N SER A 39 -8.85 9.56 -8.63
CA SER A 39 -10.10 10.04 -9.21
C SER A 39 -9.88 11.21 -10.16
N GLN A 40 -10.79 11.43 -11.11
CA GLN A 40 -10.69 12.52 -12.09
C GLN A 40 -10.56 13.92 -11.44
N ASN A 41 -11.19 14.12 -10.28
CA ASN A 41 -11.08 15.39 -9.54
C ASN A 41 -9.84 15.48 -8.62
N GLY A 42 -9.01 14.44 -8.58
CA GLY A 42 -7.76 14.41 -7.82
C GLY A 42 -7.91 14.33 -6.30
N ARG A 43 -9.10 13.98 -5.78
CA ARG A 43 -9.43 14.07 -4.35
C ARG A 43 -9.60 12.74 -3.64
N PHE A 44 -9.83 11.65 -4.36
CA PHE A 44 -10.00 10.31 -3.77
C PHE A 44 -9.33 9.25 -4.62
N LEU A 45 -9.22 8.05 -4.07
CA LEU A 45 -8.74 6.87 -4.79
C LEU A 45 -9.94 6.12 -5.37
N ALA A 46 -9.73 5.48 -6.50
CA ALA A 46 -10.72 4.66 -7.16
C ALA A 46 -10.12 3.36 -7.68
N ILE A 47 -10.94 2.32 -7.76
CA ILE A 47 -10.64 1.08 -8.48
C ILE A 47 -11.37 1.12 -9.83
N GLY A 48 -10.65 0.80 -10.90
CA GLY A 48 -11.19 0.80 -12.26
C GLY A 48 -11.69 2.19 -12.69
N THR A 49 -12.84 2.23 -13.37
CA THR A 49 -13.33 3.46 -14.01
C THR A 49 -13.80 4.52 -13.02
N ASN A 50 -14.40 4.15 -11.87
CA ASN A 50 -14.88 5.13 -10.88
C ASN A 50 -15.28 4.54 -9.50
N LYS A 51 -14.99 3.27 -9.18
CA LYS A 51 -15.43 2.70 -7.89
C LYS A 51 -14.63 3.33 -6.76
N PRO A 52 -15.23 4.05 -5.79
CA PRO A 52 -14.46 4.68 -4.72
C PRO A 52 -13.68 3.64 -3.92
N PHE A 53 -12.42 3.96 -3.61
CA PHE A 53 -11.55 3.18 -2.74
C PHE A 53 -11.25 3.97 -1.48
N PHE A 54 -11.87 3.57 -0.37
CA PHE A 54 -11.53 4.11 0.93
C PHE A 54 -10.34 3.34 1.49
N TRP A 55 -9.18 4.00 1.61
CA TRP A 55 -7.99 3.39 2.21
C TRP A 55 -8.22 3.18 3.71
N LEU A 56 -8.42 1.92 4.11
CA LEU A 56 -8.41 1.48 5.50
C LEU A 56 -7.15 0.65 5.73
N GLY A 57 -6.13 1.31 6.29
CA GLY A 57 -4.77 0.78 6.38
C GLY A 57 -4.42 0.17 7.74
N ASP A 58 -3.79 -1.00 7.75
CA ASP A 58 -3.04 -1.52 8.91
C ASP A 58 -1.53 -1.36 8.70
N THR A 59 -0.77 -1.50 9.79
CA THR A 59 0.69 -1.35 9.80
C THR A 59 1.38 -2.66 10.18
N GLY A 60 1.72 -3.46 9.17
CA GLY A 60 2.44 -4.74 9.30
C GLY A 60 3.93 -4.58 9.02
N TRP A 61 4.61 -3.63 9.68
CA TRP A 61 5.94 -3.16 9.29
C TRP A 61 6.98 -4.25 9.00
N LEU A 62 6.97 -5.33 9.79
CA LEU A 62 7.95 -6.41 9.70
C LEU A 62 7.38 -7.70 9.10
N LEU A 63 6.22 -7.63 8.43
CA LEU A 63 5.47 -8.77 7.90
C LEU A 63 6.38 -9.73 7.10
N PHE A 64 7.18 -9.22 6.16
CA PHE A 64 8.09 -10.04 5.35
C PHE A 64 9.26 -10.68 6.11
N THR A 65 9.59 -10.14 7.28
CA THR A 65 10.80 -10.56 8.03
C THR A 65 10.50 -11.43 9.25
N ARG A 66 9.26 -11.38 9.76
CA ARG A 66 8.93 -11.94 11.08
C ARG A 66 7.85 -13.00 11.06
N LEU A 67 7.00 -13.06 10.04
CA LEU A 67 5.94 -14.03 9.98
C LEU A 67 6.31 -15.18 9.06
N THR A 68 5.96 -16.40 9.46
CA THR A 68 5.94 -17.57 8.58
C THR A 68 4.80 -17.47 7.57
N ARG A 69 4.73 -18.42 6.63
CA ARG A 69 3.61 -18.53 5.67
C ARG A 69 2.25 -18.67 6.38
N ASP A 70 2.19 -19.49 7.44
CA ASP A 70 0.97 -19.75 8.19
C ASP A 70 0.56 -18.54 9.05
N GLU A 71 1.53 -17.91 9.72
CA GLU A 71 1.25 -16.68 10.48
C GLU A 71 0.84 -15.52 9.57
N THR A 72 1.42 -15.44 8.36
CA THR A 72 1.00 -14.48 7.33
C THR A 72 -0.46 -14.69 6.96
N GLU A 73 -0.87 -15.93 6.73
CA GLU A 73 -2.26 -16.26 6.40
C GLU A 73 -3.21 -15.84 7.52
N GLN A 74 -2.88 -16.19 8.77
CA GLN A 74 -3.68 -15.82 9.93
C GLN A 74 -3.77 -14.30 10.12
N TYR A 75 -2.64 -13.59 9.98
CA TYR A 75 -2.59 -12.13 10.09
C TYR A 75 -3.48 -11.48 9.02
N LEU A 76 -3.28 -11.83 7.74
CA LEU A 76 -4.03 -11.22 6.64
C LEU A 76 -5.51 -11.58 6.68
N GLU A 77 -5.88 -12.80 7.08
CA GLU A 77 -7.28 -13.17 7.28
C GLU A 77 -7.92 -12.32 8.38
N ASN A 78 -7.21 -12.11 9.50
CA ASN A 78 -7.68 -11.21 10.55
C ASN A 78 -7.86 -9.77 10.06
N ARG A 79 -6.95 -9.28 9.20
CA ARG A 79 -7.06 -7.93 8.59
C ARG A 79 -8.28 -7.81 7.70
N LYS A 80 -8.49 -8.80 6.83
CA LYS A 80 -9.67 -8.89 5.96
C LYS A 80 -10.97 -8.89 6.76
N GLN A 81 -11.07 -9.70 7.81
CA GLN A 81 -12.26 -9.77 8.68
C GLN A 81 -12.59 -8.43 9.37
N LYS A 82 -11.57 -7.60 9.61
CA LYS A 82 -11.71 -6.25 10.16
C LYS A 82 -11.92 -5.15 9.11
N GLY A 83 -11.99 -5.53 7.83
CA GLY A 83 -12.22 -4.62 6.71
C GLY A 83 -10.98 -3.85 6.24
N PHE A 84 -9.80 -4.11 6.77
CA PHE A 84 -8.57 -3.51 6.26
C PHE A 84 -8.34 -3.95 4.82
N ASN A 85 -8.00 -2.99 3.96
CA ASN A 85 -7.76 -3.22 2.54
C ASN A 85 -6.37 -2.74 2.08
N VAL A 86 -5.59 -2.15 2.98
CA VAL A 86 -4.17 -1.87 2.75
C VAL A 86 -3.35 -2.30 3.97
N VAL A 87 -2.20 -2.92 3.74
CA VAL A 87 -1.20 -3.18 4.79
C VAL A 87 0.12 -2.52 4.39
N GLN A 88 0.64 -1.65 5.25
CA GLN A 88 1.95 -1.03 5.07
C GLN A 88 3.06 -1.94 5.59
N VAL A 89 4.09 -2.18 4.78
CA VAL A 89 5.18 -3.13 5.09
C VAL A 89 6.52 -2.54 4.64
N MET A 90 7.57 -2.72 5.44
CA MET A 90 8.93 -2.44 5.00
C MET A 90 9.47 -3.62 4.21
N VAL A 91 9.91 -3.39 2.98
CA VAL A 91 10.67 -4.39 2.21
C VAL A 91 12.02 -4.59 2.90
N LEU A 92 12.79 -3.52 3.07
CA LEU A 92 14.03 -3.53 3.84
C LEU A 92 13.97 -2.54 5.01
N HIS A 93 13.83 -3.07 6.23
CA HIS A 93 14.05 -2.29 7.45
C HIS A 93 15.54 -1.96 7.63
N THR A 94 16.42 -2.93 7.36
CA THR A 94 17.87 -2.77 7.37
C THR A 94 18.50 -3.48 6.17
N LEU A 95 19.74 -3.17 5.83
CA LEU A 95 20.51 -3.90 4.82
C LEU A 95 20.86 -5.34 5.23
N ALA A 96 20.62 -5.71 6.48
CA ALA A 96 20.81 -7.07 7.00
C ALA A 96 19.47 -7.80 7.19
N ALA A 97 18.41 -7.36 6.51
CA ALA A 97 17.10 -7.99 6.59
C ALA A 97 17.19 -9.47 6.19
N ALA A 98 16.66 -10.32 7.07
CA ALA A 98 16.43 -11.73 6.82
C ALA A 98 14.98 -12.07 7.18
N ASN A 99 14.42 -13.06 6.49
CA ASN A 99 13.09 -13.56 6.82
C ASN A 99 13.13 -14.48 8.06
N VAL A 100 11.96 -14.92 8.51
CA VAL A 100 11.82 -15.81 9.67
C VAL A 100 12.52 -17.17 9.46
N TYR A 101 12.79 -17.54 8.21
CA TYR A 101 13.49 -18.77 7.83
C TYR A 101 15.02 -18.59 7.79
N GLY A 102 15.53 -17.40 8.09
CA GLY A 102 16.96 -17.10 8.14
C GLY A 102 17.58 -16.71 6.79
N ASP A 103 16.80 -16.63 5.71
CA ASP A 103 17.33 -16.22 4.41
C ASP A 103 17.42 -14.70 4.30
N SER A 104 18.57 -14.21 3.83
CA SER A 104 18.89 -12.78 3.74
C SER A 104 18.43 -12.19 2.42
N ALA A 105 17.83 -10.98 2.45
CA ALA A 105 17.34 -10.31 1.25
C ALA A 105 18.44 -9.92 0.25
N LEU A 106 19.67 -9.69 0.74
CA LEU A 106 20.78 -9.10 -0.01
C LEU A 106 22.07 -9.91 0.15
N ILE A 107 22.88 -9.96 -0.91
CA ILE A 107 24.24 -10.50 -0.85
C ILE A 107 25.15 -9.46 -0.17
N ASN A 108 25.89 -9.87 0.86
CA ASN A 108 26.84 -9.02 1.58
C ASN A 108 26.27 -7.67 2.06
N LYS A 109 24.98 -7.61 2.36
CA LYS A 109 24.27 -6.38 2.76
C LYS A 109 24.33 -5.26 1.71
N ASN A 110 24.64 -5.59 0.46
CA ASN A 110 24.67 -4.64 -0.63
C ASN A 110 23.29 -4.58 -1.30
N ILE A 111 22.62 -3.44 -1.18
CA ILE A 111 21.26 -3.24 -1.70
C ILE A 111 21.17 -3.37 -3.23
N ALA A 112 22.28 -3.12 -3.94
CA ALA A 112 22.33 -3.30 -5.39
C ALA A 112 22.42 -4.77 -5.82
N THR A 113 22.53 -5.72 -4.88
CA THR A 113 22.63 -7.16 -5.14
C THR A 113 21.61 -7.93 -4.29
N PRO A 114 20.32 -7.94 -4.69
CA PRO A 114 19.34 -8.87 -4.14
C PRO A 114 19.86 -10.30 -4.22
N LYS A 115 19.72 -11.06 -3.14
CA LYS A 115 20.08 -12.48 -3.10
C LYS A 115 18.91 -13.28 -3.68
N LEU A 116 19.16 -14.03 -4.75
CA LEU A 116 18.15 -14.87 -5.39
C LEU A 116 18.66 -16.31 -5.49
N THR A 117 17.74 -17.27 -5.38
CA THR A 117 17.99 -18.69 -5.67
C THR A 117 17.35 -19.10 -6.98
N ASP A 118 17.82 -20.20 -7.57
CA ASP A 118 17.16 -20.83 -8.70
C ASP A 118 16.00 -21.69 -8.19
N GLY A 119 14.78 -21.39 -8.64
CA GLY A 119 13.55 -22.03 -8.14
C GLY A 119 12.81 -21.17 -7.11
N ALA A 120 11.73 -21.71 -6.54
CA ALA A 120 10.91 -21.04 -5.51
C ALA A 120 10.15 -22.05 -4.61
N SER A 121 10.61 -23.30 -4.55
CA SER A 121 9.90 -24.37 -3.86
C SER A 121 10.05 -24.24 -2.35
N PHE A 122 8.95 -23.96 -1.63
CA PHE A 122 8.97 -23.83 -0.17
C PHE A 122 9.45 -25.10 0.57
N SER A 123 9.28 -26.28 -0.04
CA SER A 123 9.76 -27.54 0.54
C SER A 123 11.26 -27.77 0.36
N ASP A 124 11.95 -26.92 -0.40
CA ASP A 124 13.38 -26.98 -0.63
C ASP A 124 14.05 -25.66 -0.20
N ALA A 125 14.71 -25.70 0.95
CA ALA A 125 15.39 -24.53 1.51
C ALA A 125 16.52 -23.99 0.62
N THR A 126 17.01 -24.75 -0.37
CA THR A 126 18.01 -24.28 -1.34
C THR A 126 17.40 -23.47 -2.47
N GLN A 127 16.08 -23.56 -2.67
CA GLN A 127 15.33 -22.88 -3.72
C GLN A 127 14.44 -21.74 -3.22
N TYR A 128 14.10 -21.69 -1.93
CA TYR A 128 13.16 -20.69 -1.39
C TYR A 128 13.90 -19.55 -0.70
N ASP A 129 14.04 -18.43 -1.40
CA ASP A 129 14.73 -17.25 -0.89
C ASP A 129 13.79 -16.25 -0.17
N PHE A 130 14.40 -15.18 0.35
CA PHE A 130 13.69 -14.05 0.94
C PHE A 130 12.60 -13.47 0.03
N TRP A 131 12.88 -13.34 -1.27
CA TRP A 131 12.00 -12.70 -2.23
C TRP A 131 10.84 -13.59 -2.64
N ASP A 132 11.02 -14.91 -2.67
CA ASP A 132 9.92 -15.87 -2.83
C ASP A 132 8.95 -15.81 -1.65
N HIS A 133 9.48 -15.55 -0.44
CA HIS A 133 8.62 -15.31 0.71
C HIS A 133 7.84 -13.99 0.58
N VAL A 134 8.48 -12.90 0.13
CA VAL A 134 7.76 -11.64 -0.16
C VAL A 134 6.68 -11.86 -1.22
N ASP A 135 6.99 -12.59 -2.29
CA ASP A 135 6.03 -12.95 -3.34
C ASP A 135 4.83 -13.73 -2.80
N PHE A 136 5.07 -14.69 -1.90
CA PHE A 136 4.02 -15.42 -1.22
C PHE A 136 3.11 -14.47 -0.42
N VAL A 137 3.68 -13.57 0.38
CA VAL A 137 2.90 -12.61 1.17
C VAL A 137 2.06 -11.70 0.27
N VAL A 138 2.65 -11.18 -0.82
CA VAL A 138 1.96 -10.32 -1.79
C VAL A 138 0.79 -11.05 -2.44
N ASN A 139 1.01 -12.28 -2.90
CA ASN A 139 -0.05 -13.10 -3.49
C ASN A 139 -1.15 -13.39 -2.49
N LYS A 140 -0.78 -13.73 -1.25
CA LYS A 140 -1.77 -14.06 -0.24
C LYS A 140 -2.62 -12.86 0.17
N ALA A 141 -2.03 -11.67 0.19
CA ALA A 141 -2.76 -10.42 0.37
C ALA A 141 -3.71 -10.15 -0.81
N ALA A 142 -3.29 -10.43 -2.05
CA ALA A 142 -4.12 -10.26 -3.23
C ALA A 142 -5.38 -11.15 -3.19
N GLU A 143 -5.22 -12.43 -2.84
CA GLU A 143 -6.32 -13.38 -2.64
C GLU A 143 -7.36 -12.89 -1.61
N LYS A 144 -6.92 -12.04 -0.67
CA LYS A 144 -7.75 -11.48 0.39
C LYS A 144 -8.25 -10.06 0.09
N GLY A 145 -7.97 -9.51 -1.10
CA GLY A 145 -8.37 -8.16 -1.50
C GLY A 145 -7.62 -7.05 -0.77
N ILE A 146 -6.40 -7.34 -0.30
CA ILE A 146 -5.55 -6.42 0.45
C ILE A 146 -4.39 -5.95 -0.44
N TYR A 147 -4.22 -4.64 -0.54
CA TYR A 147 -3.04 -4.02 -1.14
C TYR A 147 -1.88 -4.01 -0.15
N ILE A 148 -0.68 -4.23 -0.66
CA ILE A 148 0.57 -4.08 0.08
C ILE A 148 1.20 -2.76 -0.30
N ALA A 149 1.21 -1.82 0.66
CA ALA A 149 1.93 -0.57 0.56
C ALA A 149 3.39 -0.81 0.95
N MET A 150 4.24 -1.00 -0.06
CA MET A 150 5.65 -1.38 0.10
C MET A 150 6.52 -0.15 0.32
N VAL A 151 7.16 -0.07 1.49
CA VAL A 151 8.28 0.84 1.72
C VAL A 151 9.55 0.17 1.21
N PRO A 152 10.15 0.61 0.08
CA PRO A 152 11.30 -0.08 -0.51
C PRO A 152 12.47 -0.21 0.46
N LEU A 153 12.83 0.89 1.13
CA LEU A 153 13.99 0.96 1.99
C LEU A 153 13.74 1.96 3.11
N TRP A 154 13.86 1.54 4.37
CA TRP A 154 13.68 2.43 5.51
C TRP A 154 14.76 3.52 5.58
N GLY A 155 14.36 4.74 5.93
CA GLY A 155 15.19 5.95 5.80
C GLY A 155 16.52 5.94 6.55
N ASN A 156 16.64 5.17 7.64
CA ASN A 156 17.90 5.07 8.38
C ASN A 156 19.07 4.54 7.52
N ASN A 157 18.81 3.64 6.57
CA ASN A 157 19.84 3.09 5.68
C ASN A 157 20.40 4.17 4.74
N VAL A 158 19.52 5.04 4.24
CA VAL A 158 19.89 6.20 3.41
C VAL A 158 20.63 7.24 4.25
N LYS A 159 20.10 7.60 5.42
CA LYS A 159 20.72 8.57 6.34
C LYS A 159 22.13 8.17 6.78
N SER A 160 22.39 6.87 6.97
CA SER A 160 23.70 6.33 7.31
C SER A 160 24.72 6.35 6.15
N LYS A 161 24.33 6.83 4.96
CA LYS A 161 25.13 6.87 3.73
C LYS A 161 25.60 5.48 3.23
N LEU A 162 24.99 4.41 3.71
CA LEU A 162 25.23 3.04 3.21
C LEU A 162 24.62 2.83 1.82
N VAL A 163 23.63 3.65 1.47
CA VAL A 163 22.91 3.61 0.19
C VAL A 163 23.07 4.95 -0.52
N ASP A 164 23.79 4.94 -1.63
CA ASP A 164 23.88 6.07 -2.56
C ASP A 164 22.78 6.02 -3.62
N GLN A 165 22.75 7.04 -4.48
CA GLN A 165 21.77 7.19 -5.55
C GLN A 165 21.79 6.03 -6.56
N GLN A 166 22.97 5.53 -6.92
CA GLN A 166 23.12 4.48 -7.93
C GLN A 166 22.63 3.13 -7.39
N ARG A 167 22.99 2.80 -6.15
CA ARG A 167 22.53 1.58 -5.48
C ARG A 167 21.02 1.62 -5.22
N ALA A 168 20.49 2.78 -4.82
CA ALA A 168 19.05 2.98 -4.68
C ALA A 168 18.30 2.79 -6.00
N LYS A 169 18.84 3.31 -7.11
CA LYS A 169 18.31 3.09 -8.45
C LYS A 169 18.26 1.60 -8.79
N THR A 170 19.39 0.89 -8.69
CA THR A 170 19.46 -0.55 -9.00
C THR A 170 18.42 -1.34 -8.20
N PHE A 171 18.27 -1.04 -6.92
CA PHE A 171 17.28 -1.72 -6.09
C PHE A 171 15.83 -1.38 -6.46
N ALA A 172 15.53 -0.10 -6.74
CA ALA A 172 14.21 0.31 -7.22
C ALA A 172 13.87 -0.35 -8.58
N GLU A 173 14.84 -0.50 -9.48
CA GLU A 173 14.66 -1.22 -10.74
C GLU A 173 14.32 -2.69 -10.52
N PHE A 174 15.01 -3.36 -9.57
CA PHE A 174 14.72 -4.73 -9.19
C PHE A 174 13.28 -4.88 -8.68
N LEU A 175 12.87 -4.04 -7.73
CA LEU A 175 11.52 -4.09 -7.17
C LEU A 175 10.44 -3.83 -8.23
N ALA A 176 10.59 -2.77 -9.03
CA ALA A 176 9.61 -2.45 -10.06
C ALA A 176 9.47 -3.60 -11.06
N LYS A 177 10.58 -4.17 -11.54
CA LYS A 177 10.54 -5.31 -12.48
C LYS A 177 9.86 -6.54 -11.87
N ARG A 178 10.14 -6.86 -10.60
CA ARG A 178 9.57 -8.04 -9.92
C ARG A 178 8.07 -7.89 -9.66
N TYR A 179 7.60 -6.69 -9.31
CA TYR A 179 6.26 -6.48 -8.77
C TYR A 179 5.29 -5.70 -9.68
N GLN A 180 5.73 -5.11 -10.80
CA GLN A 180 4.87 -4.32 -11.71
C GLN A 180 3.61 -5.05 -12.21
N ASN A 181 3.65 -6.39 -12.27
CA ASN A 181 2.53 -7.21 -12.72
C ASN A 181 1.65 -7.73 -11.57
N ARG A 182 1.98 -7.42 -10.31
CA ARG A 182 1.18 -7.82 -9.14
C ARG A 182 0.10 -6.77 -8.91
N PRO A 183 -1.20 -7.13 -8.93
CA PRO A 183 -2.29 -6.14 -8.98
C PRO A 183 -2.47 -5.30 -7.72
N ASN A 184 -1.88 -5.73 -6.60
CA ASN A 184 -2.18 -5.24 -5.26
C ASN A 184 -0.99 -4.50 -4.62
N ILE A 185 -0.21 -3.78 -5.42
CA ILE A 185 0.95 -3.02 -4.93
C ILE A 185 0.64 -1.52 -4.85
N ILE A 186 1.16 -0.88 -3.81
CA ILE A 186 1.28 0.57 -3.69
C ILE A 186 2.72 0.87 -3.29
N TRP A 187 3.41 1.72 -4.03
CA TRP A 187 4.77 2.12 -3.67
C TRP A 187 4.73 3.23 -2.63
N LEU A 188 5.37 3.01 -1.48
CA LEU A 188 5.42 3.94 -0.35
C LEU A 188 6.88 4.34 -0.09
N ASN A 189 7.43 5.18 -0.97
CA ASN A 189 8.83 5.65 -0.91
C ASN A 189 9.15 6.34 0.44
N GLY A 190 10.42 6.57 0.79
CA GLY A 190 10.81 7.14 2.09
C GLY A 190 10.83 6.13 3.22
N GLY A 191 10.29 6.47 4.39
CA GLY A 191 10.30 5.63 5.60
C GLY A 191 10.85 6.37 6.82
N ASP A 192 9.92 6.94 7.61
CA ASP A 192 10.15 7.80 8.80
C ASP A 192 11.32 8.79 8.66
N ILE A 193 11.43 9.46 7.51
CA ILE A 193 12.50 10.42 7.20
C ILE A 193 11.95 11.67 6.51
N LYS A 194 12.61 12.82 6.69
CA LYS A 194 12.26 14.04 5.94
C LYS A 194 12.65 13.86 4.48
N GLY A 195 11.82 14.30 3.56
CA GLY A 195 12.13 14.23 2.12
C GLY A 195 13.37 15.04 1.73
N SER A 196 13.66 16.12 2.46
CA SER A 196 14.89 16.90 2.31
C SER A 196 16.17 16.13 2.62
N ASP A 197 16.11 15.08 3.45
CA ASP A 197 17.28 14.32 3.86
C ASP A 197 17.65 13.34 2.75
N LEU A 198 18.67 13.70 1.97
CA LEU A 198 19.10 12.99 0.75
C LEU A 198 18.01 12.94 -0.33
N LEU A 199 17.40 14.11 -0.61
CA LEU A 199 16.34 14.32 -1.59
C LEU A 199 16.57 13.58 -2.93
N GLU A 200 17.78 13.66 -3.48
CA GLU A 200 18.10 13.05 -4.77
C GLU A 200 18.03 11.52 -4.76
N VAL A 201 18.30 10.87 -3.64
CA VAL A 201 18.11 9.42 -3.49
C VAL A 201 16.63 9.07 -3.59
N TRP A 202 15.77 9.82 -2.89
CA TRP A 202 14.32 9.59 -2.89
C TRP A 202 13.68 9.89 -4.25
N LYS A 203 14.09 10.98 -4.91
CA LYS A 203 13.67 11.30 -6.27
C LYS A 203 14.08 10.20 -7.24
N THR A 204 15.30 9.69 -7.11
CA THR A 204 15.78 8.58 -7.95
C THR A 204 14.94 7.33 -7.79
N ILE A 205 14.60 6.95 -6.56
CA ILE A 205 13.70 5.81 -6.30
C ILE A 205 12.34 6.07 -6.95
N GLY A 206 11.71 7.21 -6.68
CA GLY A 206 10.37 7.54 -7.21
C GLY A 206 10.32 7.57 -8.74
N GLN A 207 11.28 8.23 -9.39
CA GLN A 207 11.41 8.30 -10.84
C GLN A 207 11.67 6.92 -11.46
N THR A 208 12.49 6.10 -10.80
CA THR A 208 12.81 4.74 -11.29
C THR A 208 11.60 3.83 -11.23
N LEU A 209 10.88 3.83 -10.10
CA LEU A 209 9.63 3.08 -9.95
C LEU A 209 8.63 3.51 -11.02
N ASN A 210 8.36 4.81 -11.14
CA ASN A 210 7.36 5.35 -12.08
C ASN A 210 7.69 5.08 -13.56
N ARG A 211 8.98 5.01 -13.91
CA ARG A 211 9.43 4.74 -15.28
C ARG A 211 9.19 3.28 -15.69
N ILE A 212 9.32 2.34 -14.75
CA ILE A 212 9.22 0.90 -15.03
C ILE A 212 7.80 0.42 -14.77
N ASP A 213 7.26 0.75 -13.59
CA ASP A 213 5.91 0.42 -13.17
C ASP A 213 4.99 1.63 -13.35
N THR A 214 4.30 1.65 -14.49
CA THR A 214 3.32 2.68 -14.85
C THR A 214 1.90 2.35 -14.36
N THR A 215 1.75 1.28 -13.58
CA THR A 215 0.45 0.77 -13.16
C THR A 215 0.11 1.18 -11.72
N HIS A 216 1.07 1.10 -10.81
CA HIS A 216 0.83 1.32 -9.39
C HIS A 216 1.01 2.77 -8.95
N LEU A 217 0.23 3.15 -7.95
CA LEU A 217 0.38 4.44 -7.28
C LEU A 217 1.70 4.48 -6.51
N ILE A 218 2.34 5.65 -6.51
CA ILE A 218 3.56 5.92 -5.74
C ILE A 218 3.28 7.11 -4.81
N THR A 219 3.63 6.96 -3.54
CA THR A 219 3.60 8.01 -2.53
C THR A 219 4.90 8.01 -1.72
N PHE A 220 5.00 8.85 -0.71
CA PHE A 220 6.15 8.98 0.18
C PHE A 220 5.70 9.00 1.64
N HIS A 221 6.31 8.15 2.47
CA HIS A 221 6.13 8.10 3.92
C HIS A 221 7.13 9.01 4.62
N PRO A 222 6.71 10.21 5.08
CA PRO A 222 7.63 11.16 5.70
C PRO A 222 7.92 10.80 7.16
N ARG A 223 8.81 11.58 7.78
CA ARG A 223 9.03 11.61 9.22
C ARG A 223 7.75 12.03 9.95
N GLY A 224 7.57 11.51 11.17
CA GLY A 224 6.56 12.00 12.10
C GLY A 224 6.48 13.54 12.18
N ARG A 225 5.26 14.07 12.09
CA ARG A 225 4.88 15.50 12.07
C ARG A 225 5.23 16.26 10.78
N SER A 226 5.63 15.56 9.72
CA SER A 226 5.86 16.15 8.39
C SER A 226 4.84 15.65 7.37
N SER A 227 4.72 16.34 6.25
CA SER A 227 3.94 15.92 5.08
C SER A 227 4.84 15.73 3.86
N SER A 228 4.60 14.66 3.09
CA SER A 228 5.32 14.46 1.82
C SER A 228 5.08 15.58 0.80
N SER A 229 3.98 16.31 0.92
CA SER A 229 3.68 17.48 0.09
C SER A 229 4.65 18.63 0.27
N GLU A 230 5.43 18.67 1.36
CA GLU A 230 6.46 19.70 1.57
C GLU A 230 7.59 19.60 0.54
N TRP A 231 7.84 18.40 -0.03
CA TRP A 231 8.99 18.15 -0.90
C TRP A 231 8.61 17.60 -2.28
N PHE A 232 7.58 16.74 -2.36
CA PHE A 232 7.33 15.93 -3.56
C PHE A 232 6.00 16.24 -4.25
N HIS A 233 5.31 17.31 -3.86
CA HIS A 233 4.00 17.67 -4.39
C HIS A 233 3.98 17.86 -5.92
N ASN A 234 5.10 18.32 -6.48
CA ASN A 234 5.27 18.62 -7.90
C ASN A 234 6.09 17.54 -8.63
N GLU A 235 6.49 16.47 -7.94
CA GLU A 235 7.22 15.38 -8.59
C GLU A 235 6.27 14.53 -9.45
N PRO A 236 6.60 14.24 -10.72
CA PRO A 236 5.69 13.51 -11.63
C PRO A 236 5.32 12.10 -11.18
N TRP A 237 6.15 11.48 -10.34
CA TRP A 237 5.90 10.16 -9.80
C TRP A 237 4.95 10.18 -8.58
N MET A 238 4.69 11.33 -7.96
CA MET A 238 3.88 11.40 -6.74
C MET A 238 2.37 11.35 -7.06
N SER A 239 1.72 10.25 -6.67
CA SER A 239 0.28 10.05 -6.82
C SER A 239 -0.51 10.89 -5.82
N ARG A 240 -1.46 11.65 -6.33
CA ARG A 240 -2.38 12.50 -5.53
C ARG A 240 -3.70 11.75 -5.36
N PRO A 241 -4.49 11.89 -4.28
CA PRO A 241 -4.31 12.74 -3.10
C PRO A 241 -3.45 12.09 -2.01
N VAL A 242 -2.65 11.06 -2.32
CA VAL A 242 -1.95 10.23 -1.32
C VAL A 242 -0.75 10.98 -0.69
N ALA A 243 -0.97 12.17 -0.14
CA ALA A 243 -0.02 12.82 0.75
C ALA A 243 -0.06 12.09 2.09
N HIS A 244 0.92 11.21 2.34
CA HIS A 244 1.04 10.56 3.63
C HIS A 244 1.50 11.57 4.68
N ARG A 245 0.78 11.64 5.79
CA ARG A 245 1.18 12.39 6.99
C ARG A 245 1.32 11.41 8.13
N GLN A 246 2.52 11.29 8.67
CA GLN A 246 2.72 10.48 9.87
C GLN A 246 2.43 11.32 11.12
N SER A 247 1.30 11.06 11.78
CA SER A 247 1.00 11.63 13.10
C SER A 247 1.72 10.83 14.22
N GLY A 248 2.03 11.51 15.33
CA GLY A 248 3.10 11.16 16.25
C GLY A 248 3.04 9.79 16.94
N GLN A 249 4.17 9.07 16.87
CA GLN A 249 4.58 8.09 17.89
C GLN A 249 5.07 8.84 19.13
N SER A 250 4.13 9.30 19.97
CA SER A 250 4.40 9.81 21.32
C SER A 250 3.06 10.13 21.99
N VAL A 251 2.40 9.12 22.54
CA VAL A 251 1.59 9.34 23.74
C VAL A 251 2.51 9.01 24.91
N ARG A 252 3.25 10.01 25.41
CA ARG A 252 3.79 9.90 26.77
C ARG A 252 2.59 9.96 27.70
N VAL A 253 2.11 8.81 28.16
CA VAL A 253 1.29 8.76 29.37
C VAL A 253 2.24 9.09 30.52
N SER A 254 2.28 10.36 30.93
CA SER A 254 2.95 10.73 32.17
C SER A 254 2.10 10.22 33.33
N GLY A 255 2.30 8.95 33.70
CA GLY A 255 1.80 8.39 34.93
C GLY A 255 2.50 9.05 36.11
N ARG A 256 1.82 10.00 36.76
CA ARG A 256 2.23 10.55 38.05
C ARG A 256 1.99 9.46 39.09
N GLN A 257 3.03 8.69 39.43
CA GLN A 257 2.99 7.86 40.64
C GLN A 257 3.13 8.78 41.85
N SER A 258 2.01 9.06 42.53
CA SER A 258 2.02 9.45 43.94
C SER A 258 2.41 8.23 44.76
N ARG A 259 3.56 8.28 45.43
CA ARG A 259 3.92 7.33 46.48
C ARG A 259 3.23 7.75 47.79
N PRO A 260 2.73 6.82 48.62
CA PRO A 260 2.56 7.07 50.04
C PRO A 260 3.92 7.23 50.73
#